data_AF-A0A3D0RXD5-F1
#
_entry.id   AF-A0A3D0RXD5-F1
#
_cell.length_a   1.000
_cell.length_b   1.000
_cell.length_c   1.000
_cell.angle_alpha   90.00
_cell.angle_beta   90.00
_cell.angle_gamma   90.00
#
_symmetry.space_group_name_H-M   'P 1'
#
loop_
_entity.id
_entity.type
_entity.pdbx_description
1 polymer ?
#
loop_
_entity_poly.entity_id
_entity_poly.type
_entity_poly.pdbx_seq_one_letter_code
_entity_poly.pdbx_strand_id
1 'polypeptide(L)'
;MVNKVALYARVSMAAEESVSVERQLLSGRRYAAARGWEVVGEFFDDGVSATRNRPDQREQWRALLSAELEFDAVLIWKVDRLARKVSDFLDADGALQKRGAALVAVEDPIDLTTAQGRAFATMLAVFAELEAASMGARVRASRMHLIASGRAVGGLPGYGWMHSPNPDGPGFVMAQDPVRIKWVRGMARRSLRGDSLHSICRWLERSKAPLPRHSTRKGTAWGYDTVRNILMNPLVAGLIDYPYGQDDIAREWQVLRRPSGVPIVHRHLAVISLGQRKALLDGLASRSKARRVVGPQSALLDGLVWCGACRSSRNLSVGSVCGDPLLRCAHCHLMIRIGPLAAAVERRLLGERGTTPMWHACYDSPEVEAAAVRLEAAELQIERVAYAMTRDGHAEALSSEMQELKDLRAVALETVGSRRPALEPSGLRLEQVWLRCRSDEERHALLSRNIERITVLPGGQGLPTEARLEVKMRTLGPTPVAASSVLHRDPAPQRFYDTTDGWLGIEAAFEQHIRETGCSHNAFVRAVQDGTIERRECRGGGPYRGTLSRASVIEFAAEARVRQQEAQQERESERREWVSWRGAASLTGSSLEAIGRAVSNGQIARRYVAANRPSLSRESVLEFADTLATSLETFS
;
A
#
# COMPACT_ATOMS: atom_id res chain seq x y z
N MET A 1 -6.43 -35.35 -46.56
CA MET A 1 -7.41 -36.46 -46.59
C MET A 1 -7.70 -36.82 -45.15
N VAL A 2 -8.96 -37.09 -44.80
CA VAL A 2 -9.34 -37.47 -43.43
C VAL A 2 -9.13 -38.97 -43.29
N ASN A 3 -8.29 -39.39 -42.34
CA ASN A 3 -8.01 -40.79 -42.05
C ASN A 3 -8.42 -41.17 -40.62
N LYS A 4 -8.18 -40.27 -39.65
CA LYS A 4 -8.48 -40.49 -38.23
C LYS A 4 -9.53 -39.51 -37.73
N VAL A 5 -10.50 -39.97 -36.94
CA VAL A 5 -11.57 -39.13 -36.38
C VAL A 5 -11.81 -39.39 -34.90
N ALA A 6 -12.23 -38.35 -34.18
CA ALA A 6 -12.76 -38.47 -32.82
C ALA A 6 -14.28 -38.27 -32.82
N LEU A 7 -15.00 -38.94 -31.93
CA LEU A 7 -16.45 -38.76 -31.75
C LEU A 7 -16.73 -37.87 -30.54
N TYR A 8 -17.70 -36.96 -30.66
CA TYR A 8 -18.20 -36.18 -29.55
C TYR A 8 -19.73 -36.26 -29.44
N ALA A 9 -20.23 -36.59 -28.25
CA ALA A 9 -21.66 -36.73 -27.96
C ALA A 9 -22.08 -35.98 -26.68
N ARG A 10 -23.37 -35.64 -26.56
CA ARG A 10 -23.93 -34.93 -25.39
C ARG A 10 -25.36 -35.34 -25.08
N VAL A 11 -25.70 -35.46 -23.79
CA VAL A 11 -27.10 -35.53 -23.32
C VAL A 11 -27.57 -34.15 -22.86
N SER A 12 -28.74 -33.73 -23.33
CA SER A 12 -29.44 -32.57 -22.77
C SER A 12 -30.60 -33.03 -21.88
N MET A 13 -30.60 -32.65 -20.61
CA MET A 13 -31.67 -33.01 -19.64
C MET A 13 -33.04 -32.34 -19.90
N ALA A 14 -33.19 -31.52 -20.95
CA ALA A 14 -34.30 -30.57 -21.10
C ALA A 14 -35.15 -30.73 -22.37
N ALA A 15 -35.04 -31.84 -23.11
CA ALA A 15 -35.85 -32.09 -24.31
C ALA A 15 -36.56 -33.44 -24.23
N GLU A 16 -37.85 -33.46 -24.57
CA GLU A 16 -38.73 -34.64 -24.57
C GLU A 16 -38.24 -35.74 -25.56
N GLU A 17 -37.41 -35.37 -26.56
CA GLU A 17 -36.64 -36.29 -27.40
C GLU A 17 -35.18 -36.40 -26.93
N SER A 18 -34.94 -37.11 -25.83
CA SER A 18 -33.57 -37.45 -25.43
C SER A 18 -33.09 -38.68 -26.22
N VAL A 19 -32.32 -38.44 -27.28
CA VAL A 19 -31.56 -39.51 -27.95
C VAL A 19 -30.35 -39.87 -27.08
N SER A 20 -30.24 -41.15 -26.71
CA SER A 20 -29.15 -41.66 -25.88
C SER A 20 -27.77 -41.36 -26.49
N VAL A 21 -26.76 -41.14 -25.64
CA VAL A 21 -25.35 -40.99 -26.05
C VAL A 21 -24.93 -42.13 -26.97
N GLU A 22 -25.33 -43.36 -26.62
CA GLU A 22 -24.97 -44.54 -27.39
C GLU A 22 -25.48 -44.47 -28.83
N ARG A 23 -26.68 -43.95 -29.06
CA ARG A 23 -27.21 -43.78 -30.42
C ARG A 23 -26.43 -42.73 -31.22
N GLN A 24 -25.98 -41.67 -30.57
CA GLN A 24 -25.14 -40.63 -31.20
C GLN A 24 -23.77 -41.20 -31.60
N LEU A 25 -23.10 -41.90 -30.68
CA LEU A 25 -21.81 -42.54 -30.94
C LEU A 25 -21.94 -43.62 -32.00
N LEU A 26 -22.98 -44.46 -31.96
CA LEU A 26 -23.24 -45.47 -32.99
C LEU A 26 -23.42 -44.84 -34.38
N SER A 27 -24.14 -43.72 -34.49
CA SER A 27 -24.27 -43.00 -35.76
C SER A 27 -22.90 -42.48 -36.26
N GLY A 28 -22.10 -41.92 -35.36
CA GLY A 28 -20.72 -41.50 -35.64
C GLY A 28 -19.81 -42.64 -36.12
N ARG A 29 -19.82 -43.80 -35.44
CA ARG A 29 -19.06 -44.99 -35.84
C ARG A 29 -19.48 -45.49 -37.23
N ARG A 30 -20.78 -45.54 -37.51
CA ARG A 30 -21.31 -45.94 -38.83
C ARG A 30 -20.89 -44.95 -39.93
N TYR A 31 -20.94 -43.66 -39.63
CA TYR A 31 -20.52 -42.61 -40.57
C TYR A 31 -19.03 -42.69 -40.89
N ALA A 32 -18.19 -42.90 -39.87
CA ALA A 32 -16.75 -43.11 -40.03
C ALA A 32 -16.46 -44.38 -40.85
N ALA A 33 -17.08 -45.51 -40.51
CA ALA A 33 -16.90 -46.78 -41.21
C ALA A 33 -17.28 -46.69 -42.71
N ALA A 34 -18.40 -46.01 -43.03
CA ALA A 34 -18.83 -45.82 -44.42
C ALA A 34 -17.84 -44.99 -45.26
N ARG A 35 -16.97 -44.21 -44.62
CA ARG A 35 -15.94 -43.37 -45.26
C ARG A 35 -14.52 -43.93 -45.13
N GLY A 36 -14.37 -45.08 -44.49
CA GLY A 36 -13.05 -45.68 -44.20
C GLY A 36 -12.23 -44.88 -43.19
N TRP A 37 -12.87 -44.11 -42.31
CA TRP A 37 -12.21 -43.34 -41.25
C TRP A 37 -12.04 -44.18 -39.98
N GLU A 38 -10.86 -44.11 -39.38
CA GLU A 38 -10.53 -44.77 -38.12
C GLU A 38 -11.00 -43.92 -36.93
N VAL A 39 -11.78 -44.50 -36.01
CA VAL A 39 -12.19 -43.81 -34.78
C VAL A 39 -11.10 -43.97 -33.72
N VAL A 40 -10.43 -42.88 -33.35
CA VAL A 40 -9.28 -42.88 -32.41
C VAL A 40 -9.63 -42.46 -30.99
N GLY A 41 -10.84 -41.95 -30.77
CA GLY A 41 -11.30 -41.54 -29.44
C GLY A 41 -12.78 -41.15 -29.42
N GLU A 42 -13.42 -41.36 -28.27
CA GLU A 42 -14.83 -41.04 -28.05
C GLU A 42 -14.98 -40.22 -26.76
N PHE A 43 -15.65 -39.08 -26.86
CA PHE A 43 -15.80 -38.11 -25.79
C PHE A 43 -17.29 -37.83 -25.60
N PHE A 44 -17.79 -37.90 -24.37
CA PHE A 44 -19.21 -37.63 -24.12
C PHE A 44 -19.43 -36.84 -22.83
N ASP A 45 -20.10 -35.70 -22.92
CA ASP A 45 -20.51 -34.98 -21.71
C ASP A 45 -21.89 -35.50 -21.23
N ASP A 46 -21.93 -36.11 -20.04
CA ASP A 46 -23.15 -36.46 -19.33
C ASP A 46 -23.55 -35.35 -18.33
N GLY A 47 -24.85 -35.12 -18.13
CA GLY A 47 -25.35 -34.22 -17.09
C GLY A 47 -24.94 -32.74 -17.21
N VAL A 48 -24.70 -32.22 -18.43
CA VAL A 48 -24.35 -30.80 -18.61
C VAL A 48 -25.52 -29.91 -18.17
N SER A 49 -25.35 -29.22 -17.04
CA SER A 49 -26.32 -28.27 -16.51
C SER A 49 -26.71 -27.22 -17.56
N ALA A 50 -27.95 -26.74 -17.51
CA ALA A 50 -28.51 -25.75 -18.45
C ALA A 50 -27.69 -24.45 -18.57
N THR A 51 -26.71 -24.25 -17.69
CA THR A 51 -25.79 -23.11 -17.61
C THR A 51 -24.52 -23.25 -18.46
N ARG A 52 -24.07 -24.46 -18.84
CA ARG A 52 -22.82 -24.70 -19.62
C ARG A 52 -23.12 -24.96 -21.10
N ASN A 53 -23.72 -23.97 -21.76
CA ASN A 53 -24.20 -24.12 -23.14
C ASN A 53 -23.10 -24.02 -24.20
N ARG A 54 -21.93 -23.44 -23.89
CA ARG A 54 -20.82 -23.31 -24.84
C ARG A 54 -19.87 -24.51 -24.81
N PRO A 55 -19.33 -24.98 -25.94
CA PRO A 55 -18.41 -26.12 -25.98
C PRO A 55 -17.18 -25.96 -25.07
N ASP A 56 -16.55 -24.78 -25.06
CA ASP A 56 -15.36 -24.45 -24.24
C ASP A 56 -15.58 -24.59 -22.73
N GLN A 57 -16.82 -24.49 -22.26
CA GLN A 57 -17.18 -24.63 -20.85
C GLN A 57 -17.34 -26.09 -20.42
N ARG A 58 -17.39 -27.03 -21.37
CA ARG A 58 -17.64 -28.46 -21.13
C ARG A 58 -16.34 -29.21 -20.90
N GLU A 59 -16.41 -30.28 -20.13
CA GLU A 59 -15.22 -30.99 -19.67
C GLU A 59 -14.67 -31.89 -20.75
N GLN A 60 -15.53 -32.68 -21.39
CA GLN A 60 -15.11 -33.68 -22.38
C GLN A 60 -14.75 -33.03 -23.71
N TRP A 61 -15.36 -31.89 -24.05
CA TRP A 61 -14.90 -31.07 -25.17
C TRP A 61 -13.48 -30.51 -24.94
N ARG A 62 -13.18 -30.01 -23.73
CA ARG A 62 -11.83 -29.55 -23.39
C ARG A 62 -10.84 -30.72 -23.37
N ALA A 63 -11.24 -31.87 -22.84
CA ALA A 63 -10.42 -33.08 -22.84
C ALA A 63 -10.10 -33.53 -24.27
N LEU A 64 -11.10 -33.53 -25.18
CA LEU A 64 -10.89 -33.79 -26.60
C LEU A 64 -9.85 -32.84 -27.17
N LEU A 65 -9.98 -31.53 -26.92
CA LEU A 65 -9.07 -30.50 -27.41
C LEU A 65 -7.65 -30.58 -26.82
N SER A 66 -7.47 -31.15 -25.62
CA SER A 66 -6.15 -31.31 -25.00
C SER A 66 -5.55 -32.72 -25.14
N ALA A 67 -6.31 -33.69 -25.66
CA ALA A 67 -5.84 -35.07 -25.77
C ALA A 67 -4.67 -35.17 -26.77
N GLU A 68 -3.63 -35.93 -26.40
CA GLU A 68 -2.51 -36.30 -27.29
C GLU A 68 -2.92 -37.37 -28.31
N LEU A 69 -4.08 -37.17 -28.96
CA LEU A 69 -4.60 -37.99 -30.03
C LEU A 69 -4.43 -37.25 -31.36
N GLU A 70 -3.98 -37.96 -32.39
CA GLU A 70 -3.96 -37.47 -33.77
C GLU A 70 -5.30 -37.78 -34.45
N PHE A 71 -6.02 -36.74 -34.86
CA PHE A 71 -7.24 -36.86 -35.64
C PHE A 71 -7.38 -35.69 -36.62
N ASP A 72 -7.95 -35.97 -37.79
CA ASP A 72 -8.17 -34.99 -38.87
C ASP A 72 -9.57 -34.38 -38.79
N ALA A 73 -10.52 -35.06 -38.12
CA ALA A 73 -11.86 -34.53 -37.91
C ALA A 73 -12.50 -34.97 -36.60
N VAL A 74 -13.48 -34.19 -36.15
CA VAL A 74 -14.37 -34.53 -35.03
C VAL A 74 -15.77 -34.71 -35.54
N LEU A 75 -16.36 -35.89 -35.29
CA LEU A 75 -17.74 -36.20 -35.65
C LEU A 75 -18.66 -35.84 -34.48
N ILE A 76 -19.71 -35.09 -34.78
CA ILE A 76 -20.85 -34.85 -33.89
C ILE A 76 -22.12 -35.36 -34.55
N TRP A 77 -23.13 -35.72 -33.76
CA TRP A 77 -24.38 -36.20 -34.33
C TRP A 77 -25.14 -35.10 -35.10
N LYS A 78 -25.36 -33.95 -34.45
CA LYS A 78 -26.00 -32.74 -35.00
C LYS A 78 -25.41 -31.48 -34.42
N VAL A 79 -25.49 -30.36 -35.13
CA VAL A 79 -24.98 -29.03 -34.71
C VAL A 79 -25.53 -28.62 -33.35
N ASP A 80 -26.82 -28.84 -33.09
CA ASP A 80 -27.50 -28.49 -31.83
C ASP A 80 -26.99 -29.28 -30.61
N ARG A 81 -26.37 -30.45 -30.85
CA ARG A 81 -25.70 -31.24 -29.81
C ARG A 81 -24.36 -30.65 -29.42
N LEU A 82 -23.69 -29.94 -30.33
CA LEU A 82 -22.50 -29.19 -30.02
C LEU A 82 -22.81 -27.78 -29.52
N ALA A 83 -23.65 -26.99 -30.17
CA ALA A 83 -23.82 -25.57 -29.86
C ALA A 83 -25.26 -25.09 -30.11
N ARG A 84 -25.76 -24.19 -29.23
CA ARG A 84 -27.08 -23.54 -29.42
C ARG A 84 -27.02 -22.32 -30.35
N LYS A 85 -25.82 -21.74 -30.51
CA LYS A 85 -25.57 -20.60 -31.39
C LYS A 85 -24.60 -21.02 -32.47
N VAL A 86 -24.84 -20.58 -33.68
CA VAL A 86 -23.94 -20.79 -34.81
C VAL A 86 -22.54 -20.24 -34.51
N SER A 87 -22.43 -19.10 -33.82
CA SER A 87 -21.13 -18.55 -33.39
C SER A 87 -20.34 -19.52 -32.52
N ASP A 88 -21.00 -20.17 -31.56
CA ASP A 88 -20.33 -21.09 -30.64
C ASP A 88 -19.92 -22.41 -31.37
N PHE A 89 -20.61 -22.76 -32.46
CA PHE A 89 -20.23 -23.87 -33.36
C PHE A 89 -18.97 -23.52 -34.18
N LEU A 90 -18.90 -22.31 -34.73
CA LEU A 90 -17.74 -21.84 -35.49
C LEU A 90 -16.51 -21.62 -34.62
N ASP A 91 -16.69 -21.13 -33.38
CA ASP A 91 -15.61 -21.02 -32.40
C ASP A 91 -15.02 -22.40 -32.07
N ALA A 92 -15.88 -23.42 -31.98
CA ALA A 92 -15.48 -24.80 -31.75
C ALA A 92 -14.68 -25.39 -32.93
N ASP A 93 -15.12 -25.16 -34.17
CA ASP A 93 -14.34 -25.53 -35.35
C ASP A 93 -13.01 -24.76 -35.44
N GLY A 94 -13.01 -23.46 -35.15
CA GLY A 94 -11.77 -22.65 -35.11
C GLY A 94 -10.77 -23.15 -34.06
N ALA A 95 -11.23 -23.75 -32.96
CA ALA A 95 -10.36 -24.42 -32.00
C ALA A 95 -9.78 -25.73 -32.55
N LEU A 96 -10.54 -26.49 -33.33
CA LEU A 96 -10.07 -27.72 -34.00
C LEU A 96 -9.10 -27.43 -35.14
N GLN A 97 -9.33 -26.38 -35.92
CA GLN A 97 -8.45 -25.99 -37.03
C GLN A 97 -7.03 -25.68 -36.55
N LYS A 98 -6.88 -25.11 -35.35
CA LYS A 98 -5.56 -24.88 -34.71
C LYS A 98 -4.80 -26.19 -34.43
N ARG A 99 -5.51 -27.31 -34.34
CA ARG A 99 -4.95 -28.67 -34.22
C ARG A 99 -4.84 -29.40 -35.55
N GLY A 100 -5.20 -28.76 -36.67
CA GLY A 100 -5.25 -29.40 -37.99
C GLY A 100 -6.49 -30.29 -38.20
N ALA A 101 -7.50 -30.20 -37.32
CA ALA A 101 -8.73 -30.95 -37.42
C ALA A 101 -9.92 -30.07 -37.86
N ALA A 102 -10.95 -30.68 -38.44
CA ALA A 102 -12.19 -29.98 -38.80
C ALA A 102 -13.42 -30.68 -38.19
N LEU A 103 -14.55 -29.97 -38.14
CA LEU A 103 -15.79 -30.51 -37.59
C LEU A 103 -16.72 -31.09 -38.65
N VAL A 104 -17.35 -32.23 -38.35
CA VAL A 104 -18.35 -32.87 -39.23
C VAL A 104 -19.59 -33.22 -38.43
N ALA A 105 -20.75 -32.78 -38.89
CA ALA A 105 -22.04 -33.21 -38.37
C ALA A 105 -22.56 -34.40 -39.19
N VAL A 106 -22.98 -35.47 -38.50
CA VAL A 106 -23.38 -36.72 -39.14
C VAL A 106 -24.76 -36.63 -39.81
N GLU A 107 -25.72 -35.98 -39.15
CA GLU A 107 -27.10 -35.86 -39.64
C GLU A 107 -27.41 -34.52 -40.31
N ASP A 108 -26.54 -33.53 -40.13
CA ASP A 108 -26.68 -32.22 -40.78
C ASP A 108 -25.73 -32.15 -41.99
N PRO A 109 -26.06 -31.42 -43.07
CA PRO A 109 -25.22 -31.32 -44.26
C PRO A 109 -23.99 -30.41 -44.06
N ILE A 110 -23.30 -30.57 -42.92
CA ILE A 110 -22.17 -29.74 -42.51
C ILE A 110 -20.93 -30.60 -42.33
N ASP A 111 -20.07 -30.58 -43.35
CA ASP A 111 -18.76 -31.23 -43.34
C ASP A 111 -17.68 -30.18 -43.61
N LEU A 112 -17.04 -29.67 -42.55
CA LEU A 112 -16.04 -28.60 -42.64
C LEU A 112 -14.68 -29.08 -43.18
N THR A 113 -14.52 -30.39 -43.42
CA THR A 113 -13.37 -30.92 -44.15
C THR A 113 -13.45 -30.56 -45.63
N THR A 114 -14.67 -30.31 -46.15
CA THR A 114 -14.94 -29.99 -47.56
C THR A 114 -15.04 -28.47 -47.81
N ALA A 115 -14.72 -28.04 -49.03
CA ALA A 115 -14.87 -26.63 -49.42
C ALA A 115 -16.35 -26.17 -49.39
N GLN A 116 -17.28 -27.06 -49.77
CA GLN A 116 -18.72 -26.77 -49.77
C GLN A 116 -19.26 -26.62 -48.34
N GLY A 117 -18.90 -27.52 -47.42
CA GLY A 117 -19.32 -27.41 -46.02
C GLY A 117 -18.74 -26.19 -45.32
N ARG A 118 -17.47 -25.81 -45.62
CA ARG A 118 -16.90 -24.55 -45.13
C ARG A 118 -17.66 -23.33 -45.65
N ALA A 119 -17.99 -23.28 -46.93
CA ALA A 119 -18.77 -22.18 -47.50
C ALA A 119 -20.18 -22.08 -46.87
N PHE A 120 -20.84 -23.21 -46.64
CA PHE A 120 -22.15 -23.26 -45.98
C PHE A 120 -22.06 -22.76 -44.53
N ALA A 121 -21.04 -23.15 -43.78
CA ALA A 121 -20.83 -22.66 -42.42
C ALA A 121 -20.52 -21.16 -42.35
N THR A 122 -19.73 -20.62 -43.29
CA THR A 122 -19.53 -19.18 -43.43
C THR A 122 -20.84 -18.44 -43.71
N MET A 123 -21.70 -18.99 -44.57
CA MET A 123 -23.01 -18.41 -44.85
C MET A 123 -23.91 -18.40 -43.60
N LEU A 124 -23.92 -19.49 -42.82
CA LEU A 124 -24.62 -19.54 -41.54
C LEU A 124 -24.06 -18.50 -40.53
N ALA A 125 -22.75 -18.29 -40.53
CA ALA A 125 -22.10 -17.25 -39.72
C ALA A 125 -22.66 -15.86 -40.04
N VAL A 126 -22.73 -15.52 -41.34
CA VAL A 126 -23.24 -14.23 -41.82
C VAL A 126 -24.69 -14.02 -41.41
N PHE A 127 -25.54 -15.06 -41.53
CA PHE A 127 -26.92 -14.96 -41.06
C PHE A 127 -27.03 -14.79 -39.54
N ALA A 128 -26.20 -15.48 -38.77
CA ALA A 128 -26.17 -15.32 -37.32
C ALA A 128 -25.71 -13.91 -36.89
N GLU A 129 -24.72 -13.35 -37.58
CA GLU A 129 -24.28 -11.96 -37.38
C GLU A 129 -25.39 -10.96 -37.75
N LEU A 130 -26.08 -11.19 -38.87
CA LEU A 130 -27.20 -10.36 -39.31
C LEU A 130 -28.36 -10.39 -38.31
N GLU A 131 -28.72 -11.57 -37.81
CA GLU A 131 -29.75 -11.73 -36.78
C GLU A 131 -29.34 -11.01 -35.49
N ALA A 132 -28.10 -11.19 -35.03
CA ALA A 132 -27.58 -10.52 -33.84
C ALA A 132 -27.60 -8.99 -33.99
N ALA A 133 -27.19 -8.48 -35.16
CA ALA A 133 -27.24 -7.06 -35.49
C ALA A 133 -28.69 -6.52 -35.51
N SER A 134 -29.62 -7.28 -36.12
CA SER A 134 -31.04 -6.95 -36.19
C SER A 134 -31.71 -6.94 -34.81
N MET A 135 -31.43 -7.94 -33.96
CA MET A 135 -31.87 -7.99 -32.57
C MET A 135 -31.32 -6.79 -31.78
N GLY A 136 -30.04 -6.49 -31.93
CA GLY A 136 -29.41 -5.32 -31.32
C GLY A 136 -30.10 -4.02 -31.74
N ALA A 137 -30.38 -3.84 -33.03
CA ALA A 137 -31.12 -2.70 -33.56
C ALA A 137 -32.54 -2.61 -32.97
N ARG A 138 -33.27 -3.72 -32.89
CA ARG A 138 -34.62 -3.78 -32.30
C ARG A 138 -34.61 -3.44 -30.81
N VAL A 139 -33.67 -3.97 -30.04
CA VAL A 139 -33.52 -3.64 -28.61
C VAL A 139 -33.21 -2.15 -28.43
N ARG A 140 -32.29 -1.59 -29.24
CA ARG A 140 -32.00 -0.16 -29.22
C ARG A 140 -33.24 0.69 -29.53
N ALA A 141 -33.96 0.37 -30.61
CA ALA A 141 -35.18 1.08 -31.00
C ALA A 141 -36.26 1.02 -29.90
N SER A 142 -36.46 -0.15 -29.29
CA SER A 142 -37.39 -0.33 -28.17
C SER A 142 -36.98 0.51 -26.95
N ARG A 143 -35.70 0.51 -26.59
CA ARG A 143 -35.17 1.35 -25.50
C ARG A 143 -35.36 2.83 -25.80
N MET A 144 -35.08 3.27 -27.03
CA MET A 144 -35.28 4.65 -27.45
C MET A 144 -36.75 5.08 -27.35
N HIS A 145 -37.68 4.21 -27.77
CA HIS A 145 -39.11 4.47 -27.65
C HIS A 145 -39.55 4.65 -26.18
N LEU A 146 -39.05 3.80 -25.27
CA LEU A 146 -39.31 3.94 -23.83
C LEU A 146 -38.75 5.24 -23.27
N ILE A 147 -37.51 5.59 -23.60
CA ILE A 147 -36.88 6.84 -23.15
C ILE A 147 -37.66 8.06 -23.69
N ALA A 148 -38.02 8.06 -24.96
CA ALA A 148 -38.76 9.17 -25.60
C ALA A 148 -40.16 9.35 -25.00
N SER A 149 -40.81 8.25 -24.59
CA SER A 149 -42.10 8.28 -23.89
C SER A 149 -41.98 8.51 -22.38
N GLY A 150 -40.77 8.81 -21.85
CA GLY A 150 -40.54 9.06 -20.43
C GLY A 150 -40.63 7.82 -19.53
N ARG A 151 -40.68 6.62 -20.13
CA ARG A 151 -40.82 5.34 -19.44
C ARG A 151 -39.45 4.79 -19.06
N ALA A 152 -39.41 4.05 -17.96
CA ALA A 152 -38.21 3.39 -17.47
C ALA A 152 -37.77 2.30 -18.45
N VAL A 153 -36.49 2.36 -18.83
CA VAL A 153 -35.85 1.27 -19.56
C VAL A 153 -35.68 0.11 -18.58
N GLY A 154 -36.12 -1.10 -18.97
CA GLY A 154 -36.02 -2.29 -18.11
C GLY A 154 -34.60 -2.54 -17.58
N GLY A 155 -34.50 -3.31 -16.50
CA GLY A 155 -33.27 -3.48 -15.73
C GLY A 155 -33.47 -3.03 -14.28
N LEU A 156 -32.39 -3.01 -13.52
CA LEU A 156 -32.43 -2.59 -12.12
C LEU A 156 -32.10 -1.10 -12.01
N PRO A 157 -32.93 -0.30 -11.33
CA PRO A 157 -32.65 1.11 -11.12
C PRO A 157 -31.41 1.28 -10.23
N GLY A 158 -30.66 2.35 -10.46
CA GLY A 158 -29.49 2.70 -9.65
C GLY A 158 -29.86 2.90 -8.17
N TYR A 159 -28.89 2.71 -7.27
CA TYR A 159 -29.11 2.89 -5.84
C TYR A 159 -29.65 4.30 -5.52
N GLY A 160 -30.81 4.37 -4.86
CA GLY A 160 -31.49 5.64 -4.57
C GLY A 160 -32.70 5.91 -5.48
N TRP A 161 -32.88 5.14 -6.55
CA TRP A 161 -34.06 5.21 -7.42
C TRP A 161 -34.79 3.88 -7.46
N MET A 162 -36.03 3.91 -7.90
CA MET A 162 -36.89 2.76 -8.09
C MET A 162 -37.79 2.91 -9.32
N HIS A 163 -38.32 1.80 -9.80
CA HIS A 163 -39.42 1.82 -10.76
C HIS A 163 -40.72 2.07 -10.00
N SER A 164 -41.51 3.02 -10.50
CA SER A 164 -42.88 3.28 -10.07
C SER A 164 -43.82 2.97 -11.24
N PRO A 165 -45.04 2.46 -11.02
CA PRO A 165 -46.04 2.35 -12.07
C PRO A 165 -46.19 3.69 -12.80
N ASN A 166 -46.30 3.63 -14.12
CA ASN A 166 -46.52 4.82 -14.93
C ASN A 166 -47.96 5.34 -14.70
N PRO A 167 -48.16 6.58 -14.24
CA PRO A 167 -49.50 7.13 -14.06
C PRO A 167 -50.25 7.30 -15.39
N ASP A 168 -49.53 7.52 -16.48
CA ASP A 168 -50.09 7.89 -17.79
C ASP A 168 -50.27 6.69 -18.74
N GLY A 169 -50.27 5.46 -18.21
CA GLY A 169 -50.55 4.25 -18.99
C GLY A 169 -49.66 3.06 -18.62
N PRO A 170 -49.37 2.15 -19.55
CA PRO A 170 -48.67 0.91 -19.22
C PRO A 170 -47.23 1.15 -18.76
N GLY A 171 -46.61 0.15 -18.14
CA GLY A 171 -45.19 0.11 -17.81
C GLY A 171 -44.80 0.93 -16.57
N PHE A 172 -43.54 1.30 -16.48
CA PHE A 172 -42.95 1.95 -15.30
C PHE A 172 -42.30 3.27 -15.68
N VAL A 173 -42.20 4.17 -14.70
CA VAL A 173 -41.38 5.39 -14.73
C VAL A 173 -40.31 5.31 -13.65
N MET A 174 -39.23 6.05 -13.84
CA MET A 174 -38.21 6.19 -12.80
C MET A 174 -38.71 7.14 -11.71
N ALA A 175 -38.49 6.78 -10.45
CA ALA A 175 -38.80 7.60 -9.28
C ALA A 175 -37.66 7.53 -8.25
N GLN A 176 -37.60 8.50 -7.33
CA GLN A 176 -36.67 8.42 -6.20
C GLN A 176 -37.17 7.38 -5.18
N ASP A 177 -36.28 6.50 -4.73
CA ASP A 177 -36.58 5.55 -3.65
C ASP A 177 -36.66 6.33 -2.31
N PRO A 178 -37.82 6.36 -1.64
CA PRO A 178 -38.03 7.19 -0.44
C PRO A 178 -37.08 6.82 0.71
N VAL A 179 -36.62 5.56 0.76
CA VAL A 179 -35.71 5.07 1.81
C VAL A 179 -34.26 5.36 1.43
N ARG A 180 -33.88 5.14 0.17
CA ARG A 180 -32.47 5.14 -0.26
C ARG A 180 -31.97 6.50 -0.73
N ILE A 181 -32.84 7.35 -1.27
CA ILE A 181 -32.42 8.63 -1.89
C ILE A 181 -31.71 9.56 -0.89
N LYS A 182 -32.10 9.52 0.39
CA LYS A 182 -31.45 10.32 1.45
C LYS A 182 -29.96 10.01 1.58
N TRP A 183 -29.56 8.76 1.34
CA TRP A 183 -28.17 8.33 1.41
C TRP A 183 -27.37 8.85 0.21
N VAL A 184 -27.94 8.80 -0.99
CA VAL A 184 -27.33 9.39 -2.20
C VAL A 184 -27.10 10.89 -1.99
N ARG A 185 -28.10 11.61 -1.46
CA ARG A 185 -27.98 13.02 -1.10
C ARG A 185 -26.88 13.27 -0.06
N GLY A 186 -26.78 12.40 0.94
CA GLY A 186 -25.72 12.44 1.95
C GLY A 186 -24.32 12.15 1.39
N MET A 187 -24.19 11.21 0.45
CA MET A 187 -22.93 10.90 -0.24
C MET A 187 -22.49 12.10 -1.10
N ALA A 188 -23.40 12.66 -1.91
CA ALA A 188 -23.10 13.78 -2.80
C ALA A 188 -22.67 15.03 -2.02
N ARG A 189 -23.40 15.40 -0.96
CA ARG A 189 -23.04 16.53 -0.07
C ARG A 189 -21.65 16.34 0.55
N ARG A 190 -21.35 15.16 1.08
CA ARG A 190 -20.05 14.85 1.67
C ARG A 190 -18.92 14.93 0.66
N SER A 191 -19.13 14.36 -0.53
CA SER A 191 -18.17 14.40 -1.62
C SER A 191 -17.86 15.85 -2.03
N LEU A 192 -18.89 16.68 -2.22
CA LEU A 192 -18.77 18.09 -2.58
C LEU A 192 -18.05 18.93 -1.51
N ARG A 193 -18.14 18.56 -0.23
CA ARG A 193 -17.38 19.22 0.86
C ARG A 193 -15.91 18.82 0.94
N GLY A 194 -15.46 17.81 0.20
CA GLY A 194 -14.08 17.32 0.30
C GLY A 194 -13.92 15.97 1.03
N ASP A 195 -14.97 15.38 1.58
CA ASP A 195 -14.86 14.13 2.33
C ASP A 195 -14.41 12.99 1.42
N SER A 196 -13.41 12.20 1.85
CA SER A 196 -12.92 11.05 1.06
C SER A 196 -13.99 9.96 0.90
N LEU A 197 -13.95 9.21 -0.20
CA LEU A 197 -14.90 8.11 -0.43
C LEU A 197 -14.85 7.05 0.67
N HIS A 198 -13.67 6.79 1.27
CA HIS A 198 -13.53 5.92 2.43
C HIS A 198 -14.19 6.49 3.69
N SER A 199 -14.14 7.81 3.90
CA SER A 199 -14.88 8.48 4.98
C SER A 199 -16.39 8.32 4.77
N ILE A 200 -16.85 8.43 3.52
CA ILE A 200 -18.25 8.23 3.15
C ILE A 200 -18.68 6.77 3.39
N CYS A 201 -17.86 5.77 3.03
CA CYS A 201 -18.13 4.35 3.34
C CYS A 201 -18.29 4.13 4.85
N ARG A 202 -17.35 4.62 5.67
CA ARG A 202 -17.43 4.52 7.14
C ARG A 202 -18.64 5.26 7.72
N TRP A 203 -19.05 6.36 7.10
CA TRP A 203 -20.27 7.07 7.51
C TRP A 203 -21.51 6.23 7.20
N LEU A 204 -21.60 5.61 6.02
CA LEU A 204 -22.71 4.75 5.63
C LEU A 204 -22.81 3.53 6.54
N GLU A 205 -21.69 2.89 6.86
CA GLU A 205 -21.60 1.75 7.79
C GLU A 205 -22.08 2.12 9.19
N ARG A 206 -21.50 3.18 9.79
CA ARG A 206 -21.90 3.66 11.13
C ARG A 206 -23.37 4.07 11.19
N SER A 207 -23.88 4.63 10.10
CA SER A 207 -25.28 5.06 10.00
C SER A 207 -26.22 3.92 9.59
N LYS A 208 -25.71 2.69 9.45
CA LYS A 208 -26.46 1.49 9.04
C LYS A 208 -27.26 1.69 7.74
N ALA A 209 -26.66 2.35 6.76
CA ALA A 209 -27.28 2.55 5.45
C ALA A 209 -27.48 1.20 4.73
N PRO A 210 -28.66 0.93 4.14
CA PRO A 210 -28.96 -0.34 3.50
C PRO A 210 -28.10 -0.52 2.24
N LEU A 211 -27.52 -1.70 2.05
CA LEU A 211 -26.71 -1.99 0.86
C LEU A 211 -27.56 -2.00 -0.44
N PRO A 212 -26.93 -1.88 -1.62
CA PRO A 212 -27.58 -2.15 -2.89
C PRO A 212 -28.22 -3.55 -2.93
N ARG A 213 -29.38 -3.67 -3.59
CA ARG A 213 -30.22 -4.90 -3.58
C ARG A 213 -29.49 -6.18 -4.03
N HIS A 214 -28.46 -6.07 -4.86
CA HIS A 214 -27.67 -7.20 -5.37
C HIS A 214 -26.21 -7.15 -4.92
N SER A 215 -25.94 -6.52 -3.78
CA SER A 215 -24.62 -6.57 -3.17
C SER A 215 -24.26 -8.02 -2.87
N THR A 216 -23.14 -8.51 -3.43
CA THR A 216 -22.55 -9.81 -3.08
C THR A 216 -21.94 -9.82 -1.68
N ARG A 217 -21.76 -8.63 -1.08
CA ARG A 217 -21.27 -8.47 0.29
C ARG A 217 -22.40 -8.70 1.29
N LYS A 218 -22.15 -9.55 2.29
CA LYS A 218 -23.02 -9.79 3.45
C LYS A 218 -22.73 -8.76 4.55
N GLY A 219 -23.76 -8.25 5.24
CA GLY A 219 -23.64 -7.32 6.36
C GLY A 219 -23.87 -5.84 6.00
N THR A 220 -23.16 -4.92 6.66
CA THR A 220 -23.30 -3.46 6.49
C THR A 220 -22.12 -2.81 5.75
N ALA A 221 -21.13 -3.58 5.30
CA ALA A 221 -19.86 -3.08 4.78
C ALA A 221 -19.98 -2.44 3.38
N TRP A 222 -19.65 -1.15 3.28
CA TRP A 222 -19.75 -0.35 2.05
C TRP A 222 -18.43 -0.34 1.27
N GLY A 223 -18.50 -0.59 -0.03
CA GLY A 223 -17.33 -0.61 -0.91
C GLY A 223 -17.01 0.76 -1.52
N TYR A 224 -15.72 1.04 -1.69
CA TYR A 224 -15.22 2.23 -2.38
C TYR A 224 -15.83 2.35 -3.78
N ASP A 225 -15.72 1.31 -4.62
CA ASP A 225 -16.22 1.33 -5.99
C ASP A 225 -17.74 1.44 -6.05
N THR A 226 -18.44 0.86 -5.07
CA THR A 226 -19.89 1.00 -4.95
C THR A 226 -20.29 2.45 -4.76
N VAL A 227 -19.68 3.15 -3.78
CA VAL A 227 -19.97 4.56 -3.53
C VAL A 227 -19.55 5.42 -4.71
N ARG A 228 -18.38 5.16 -5.30
CA ARG A 228 -17.90 5.85 -6.51
C ARG A 228 -18.90 5.72 -7.66
N ASN A 229 -19.33 4.51 -7.99
CA ASN A 229 -20.24 4.25 -9.11
C ASN A 229 -21.62 4.89 -8.90
N ILE A 230 -22.11 4.94 -7.65
CA ILE A 230 -23.36 5.65 -7.31
C ILE A 230 -23.21 7.15 -7.57
N LEU A 231 -22.08 7.75 -7.17
CA LEU A 231 -21.82 9.18 -7.36
C LEU A 231 -21.53 9.55 -8.83
N MET A 232 -20.95 8.64 -9.61
CA MET A 232 -20.69 8.83 -11.05
C MET A 232 -21.96 8.74 -11.89
N ASN A 233 -23.00 8.05 -11.40
CA ASN A 233 -24.25 7.84 -12.12
C ASN A 233 -24.88 9.17 -12.56
N PRO A 234 -25.11 9.41 -13.87
CA PRO A 234 -25.74 10.65 -14.36
C PRO A 234 -27.06 11.02 -13.69
N LEU A 235 -27.83 10.02 -13.22
CA LEU A 235 -29.11 10.22 -12.54
C LEU A 235 -29.00 11.06 -11.26
N VAL A 236 -27.82 11.15 -10.61
CA VAL A 236 -27.63 12.06 -9.47
C VAL A 236 -27.98 13.51 -9.81
N ALA A 237 -27.83 13.93 -11.06
CA ALA A 237 -28.26 15.24 -11.54
C ALA A 237 -29.50 15.21 -12.44
N GLY A 238 -30.27 14.12 -12.41
CA GLY A 238 -31.46 13.93 -13.22
C GLY A 238 -31.18 13.67 -14.70
N LEU A 239 -29.95 13.28 -15.05
CA LEU A 239 -29.58 12.92 -16.43
C LEU A 239 -29.79 11.42 -16.65
N ILE A 240 -30.35 11.04 -17.79
CA ILE A 240 -30.50 9.63 -18.19
C ILE A 240 -29.27 9.23 -19.02
N ASP A 241 -28.58 8.15 -18.63
CA ASP A 241 -27.44 7.57 -19.38
C ASP A 241 -27.89 7.19 -20.79
N TYR A 242 -27.12 7.62 -21.79
CA TYR A 242 -27.38 7.36 -23.20
C TYR A 242 -26.05 7.25 -23.97
N PRO A 243 -25.50 6.03 -24.10
CA PRO A 243 -24.21 5.80 -24.76
C PRO A 243 -24.25 5.86 -26.29
N TYR A 244 -25.42 5.71 -26.92
CA TYR A 244 -25.48 5.43 -28.35
C TYR A 244 -25.18 6.68 -29.20
N GLY A 245 -24.25 6.55 -30.15
CA GLY A 245 -23.91 7.62 -31.10
C GLY A 245 -23.27 8.85 -30.45
N GLN A 246 -22.64 8.68 -29.29
CA GLN A 246 -21.94 9.72 -28.54
C GLN A 246 -20.50 9.28 -28.23
N ASP A 247 -19.84 8.62 -29.18
CA ASP A 247 -18.50 8.05 -28.99
C ASP A 247 -17.44 9.13 -28.74
N ASP A 248 -17.64 10.33 -29.29
CA ASP A 248 -16.78 11.51 -29.07
C ASP A 248 -16.97 12.16 -27.68
N ILE A 249 -17.98 11.73 -26.92
CA ILE A 249 -18.30 12.27 -25.61
C ILE A 249 -17.81 11.29 -24.54
N ALA A 250 -17.08 11.79 -23.55
CA ALA A 250 -16.62 11.01 -22.40
C ALA A 250 -17.78 10.22 -21.77
N ARG A 251 -17.54 8.97 -21.37
CA ARG A 251 -18.56 8.01 -20.89
C ARG A 251 -19.48 8.59 -19.82
N GLU A 252 -18.93 9.38 -18.89
CA GLU A 252 -19.67 10.04 -17.81
C GLU A 252 -20.63 11.17 -18.26
N TRP A 253 -20.54 11.61 -19.52
CA TRP A 253 -21.37 12.67 -20.11
C TRP A 253 -22.19 12.18 -21.31
N GLN A 254 -22.14 10.88 -21.61
CA GLN A 254 -23.00 10.22 -22.58
C GLN A 254 -24.41 10.11 -22.01
N VAL A 255 -25.23 11.13 -22.25
CA VAL A 255 -26.56 11.29 -21.66
C VAL A 255 -27.56 11.70 -22.73
N LEU A 256 -28.85 11.51 -22.43
CA LEU A 256 -29.91 11.91 -23.35
C LEU A 256 -29.88 13.43 -23.57
N ARG A 257 -29.91 13.83 -24.85
CA ARG A 257 -29.80 15.23 -25.29
C ARG A 257 -30.95 15.57 -26.23
N ARG A 258 -31.30 16.86 -26.27
CA ARG A 258 -32.19 17.42 -27.28
C ARG A 258 -31.49 17.44 -28.64
N PRO A 259 -32.23 17.61 -29.75
CA PRO A 259 -31.63 17.84 -31.07
C PRO A 259 -30.62 19.00 -31.10
N SER A 260 -30.77 19.99 -30.23
CA SER A 260 -29.82 21.10 -30.05
C SER A 260 -28.51 20.72 -29.32
N GLY A 261 -28.33 19.46 -28.92
CA GLY A 261 -27.15 18.98 -28.19
C GLY A 261 -27.19 19.18 -26.66
N VAL A 262 -28.19 19.90 -26.14
CA VAL A 262 -28.32 20.20 -24.70
C VAL A 262 -28.83 18.98 -23.92
N PRO A 263 -28.19 18.60 -22.78
CA PRO A 263 -28.66 17.50 -21.94
C PRO A 263 -30.09 17.72 -21.40
N ILE A 264 -30.90 16.66 -21.42
CA ILE A 264 -32.23 16.67 -20.84
C ILE A 264 -32.14 16.36 -19.33
N VAL A 265 -32.65 17.27 -18.50
CA VAL A 265 -32.61 17.18 -17.04
C VAL A 265 -34.00 16.88 -16.48
N HIS A 266 -34.16 15.69 -15.90
CA HIS A 266 -35.35 15.28 -15.17
C HIS A 266 -35.27 15.78 -13.71
N ARG A 267 -35.76 17.00 -13.47
CA ARG A 267 -35.63 17.69 -12.18
C ARG A 267 -36.17 16.88 -10.99
N HIS A 268 -37.27 16.14 -11.17
CA HIS A 268 -37.87 15.31 -10.12
C HIS A 268 -37.00 14.10 -9.72
N LEU A 269 -36.03 13.71 -10.57
CA LEU A 269 -35.07 12.63 -10.28
C LEU A 269 -33.78 13.15 -9.67
N ALA A 270 -33.44 14.43 -9.90
CA ALA A 270 -32.17 15.02 -9.52
C ALA A 270 -32.00 15.12 -7.98
N VAL A 271 -30.80 14.78 -7.53
CA VAL A 271 -30.35 14.96 -6.14
C VAL A 271 -29.48 16.20 -6.00
N ILE A 272 -28.70 16.51 -7.04
CA ILE A 272 -27.81 17.67 -7.14
C ILE A 272 -28.04 18.41 -8.47
N SER A 273 -27.57 19.65 -8.56
CA SER A 273 -27.62 20.43 -9.81
C SER A 273 -26.56 19.97 -10.83
N LEU A 274 -26.70 20.38 -12.09
CA LEU A 274 -25.69 20.12 -13.13
C LEU A 274 -24.31 20.71 -12.77
N GLY A 275 -24.29 21.95 -12.24
CA GLY A 275 -23.06 22.58 -11.78
C GLY A 275 -22.40 21.83 -10.62
N GLN A 276 -23.20 21.35 -9.67
CA GLN A 276 -22.72 20.49 -8.59
C GLN A 276 -22.22 19.15 -9.11
N ARG A 277 -22.86 18.56 -10.12
CA ARG A 277 -22.36 17.32 -10.74
C ARG A 277 -21.01 17.52 -11.40
N LYS A 278 -20.83 18.61 -12.15
CA LYS A 278 -19.54 18.97 -12.73
C LYS A 278 -18.47 19.07 -11.63
N ALA A 279 -18.73 19.87 -10.59
CA ALA A 279 -17.82 20.00 -9.44
C ALA A 279 -17.55 18.65 -8.73
N LEU A 280 -18.54 17.77 -8.64
CA LEU A 280 -18.40 16.44 -8.07
C LEU A 280 -17.50 15.55 -8.92
N LEU A 281 -17.72 15.50 -10.24
CA LEU A 281 -16.90 14.73 -11.17
C LEU A 281 -15.47 15.26 -11.22
N ASP A 282 -15.31 16.58 -11.29
CA ASP A 282 -14.01 17.24 -11.21
C ASP A 282 -13.32 16.92 -9.88
N GLY A 283 -14.06 16.94 -8.77
CA GLY A 283 -13.58 16.52 -7.45
C GLY A 283 -13.16 15.05 -7.38
N LEU A 284 -13.89 14.14 -8.03
CA LEU A 284 -13.55 12.72 -8.09
C LEU A 284 -12.35 12.45 -9.02
N ALA A 285 -12.28 13.16 -10.16
CA ALA A 285 -11.21 13.09 -11.13
C ALA A 285 -9.91 13.72 -10.61
N SER A 286 -10.00 14.88 -9.96
CA SER A 286 -8.90 15.54 -9.25
C SER A 286 -8.50 14.82 -7.97
N ARG A 287 -9.23 13.82 -7.48
CA ARG A 287 -8.76 12.91 -6.41
C ARG A 287 -8.04 11.69 -6.98
N SER A 288 -8.42 11.22 -8.16
CA SER A 288 -7.59 10.29 -8.93
C SER A 288 -6.33 10.95 -9.51
N LYS A 289 -6.40 12.27 -9.78
CA LYS A 289 -5.31 13.13 -10.23
C LYS A 289 -4.76 14.02 -9.11
N ALA A 290 -5.21 13.83 -7.86
CA ALA A 290 -4.73 14.66 -6.75
C ALA A 290 -3.25 14.43 -6.76
N ARG A 291 -2.52 15.50 -7.09
CA ARG A 291 -1.07 15.58 -7.13
C ARG A 291 -0.61 14.59 -6.07
N ARG A 292 -0.02 13.45 -6.48
CA ARG A 292 0.80 12.70 -5.54
C ARG A 292 1.63 13.81 -4.94
N VAL A 293 1.44 14.10 -3.67
CA VAL A 293 2.34 15.00 -2.99
C VAL A 293 3.64 14.23 -3.11
N VAL A 294 4.44 14.59 -4.12
CA VAL A 294 5.87 14.45 -4.11
C VAL A 294 6.29 15.43 -3.01
N GLY A 295 5.93 15.08 -1.77
CA GLY A 295 6.86 15.30 -0.68
C GLY A 295 8.11 14.52 -1.07
N PRO A 296 9.28 14.96 -0.61
CA PRO A 296 10.53 14.32 -0.98
C PRO A 296 10.31 12.82 -0.86
N GLN A 297 10.47 12.12 -1.98
CA GLN A 297 10.67 10.69 -1.95
C GLN A 297 11.74 10.46 -0.86
N SER A 298 11.72 9.32 -0.18
CA SER A 298 12.91 8.97 0.59
C SER A 298 14.04 8.85 -0.43
N ALA A 299 14.81 9.92 -0.64
CA ALA A 299 15.86 9.97 -1.64
C ALA A 299 16.82 8.80 -1.43
N LEU A 300 17.00 8.42 -0.17
CA LEU A 300 17.75 7.26 0.28
C LEU A 300 17.26 5.91 -0.27
N LEU A 301 15.95 5.65 -0.27
CA LEU A 301 15.36 4.33 -0.58
C LEU A 301 14.63 4.29 -1.92
N ASP A 302 14.71 5.35 -2.72
CA ASP A 302 14.05 5.40 -4.01
C ASP A 302 14.53 4.27 -4.92
N GLY A 303 13.65 3.72 -5.76
CA GLY A 303 14.04 2.64 -6.68
C GLY A 303 14.32 1.26 -6.05
N LEU A 304 14.54 1.15 -4.73
CA LEU A 304 15.11 -0.04 -4.09
C LEU A 304 14.13 -0.90 -3.27
N VAL A 305 12.84 -0.55 -3.16
CA VAL A 305 11.90 -1.23 -2.24
C VAL A 305 10.67 -1.81 -2.93
N TRP A 306 10.50 -3.13 -2.81
CA TRP A 306 9.45 -3.93 -3.46
C TRP A 306 8.51 -4.63 -2.47
N CYS A 307 7.32 -4.98 -2.96
CA CYS A 307 6.29 -5.72 -2.24
C CYS A 307 6.52 -7.24 -2.30
N GLY A 308 6.81 -7.88 -1.16
CA GLY A 308 6.94 -9.33 -1.08
C GLY A 308 5.60 -10.08 -1.09
N ALA A 309 4.52 -9.45 -0.61
CA ALA A 309 3.19 -10.04 -0.55
C ALA A 309 2.60 -10.35 -1.94
N CYS A 310 2.83 -9.43 -2.87
CA CYS A 310 2.21 -9.41 -4.19
C CYS A 310 3.19 -9.80 -5.30
N ARG A 311 4.46 -10.06 -4.93
CA ARG A 311 5.59 -10.34 -5.84
C ARG A 311 5.65 -9.40 -7.06
N SER A 312 5.17 -8.17 -6.88
CA SER A 312 5.02 -7.22 -7.99
C SER A 312 6.39 -6.76 -8.47
N SER A 313 6.59 -6.64 -9.78
CA SER A 313 7.78 -6.03 -10.39
C SER A 313 7.90 -4.51 -10.15
N ARG A 314 6.97 -3.92 -9.38
CA ARG A 314 6.88 -2.48 -9.14
C ARG A 314 7.26 -2.13 -7.70
N ASN A 315 7.90 -0.98 -7.54
CA ASN A 315 8.28 -0.42 -6.25
C ASN A 315 7.06 0.05 -5.44
N LEU A 316 7.23 0.05 -4.11
CA LEU A 316 6.24 0.62 -3.21
C LEU A 316 6.11 2.13 -3.45
N SER A 317 4.89 2.65 -3.28
CA SER A 317 4.60 4.08 -3.44
C SER A 317 4.66 4.82 -2.11
N VAL A 318 5.23 6.02 -2.09
CA VAL A 318 5.24 6.88 -0.90
C VAL A 318 3.82 7.35 -0.60
N GLY A 319 3.45 7.31 0.67
CA GLY A 319 2.27 7.92 1.24
C GLY A 319 2.59 8.47 2.63
N SER A 320 1.57 8.94 3.33
CA SER A 320 1.72 9.39 4.71
C SER A 320 0.53 8.98 5.56
N VAL A 321 0.78 8.73 6.85
CA VAL A 321 -0.25 8.51 7.87
C VAL A 321 0.06 9.43 9.03
N CYS A 322 -0.88 10.32 9.38
CA CYS A 322 -0.70 11.32 10.45
C CYS A 322 0.55 12.21 10.27
N GLY A 323 1.02 12.41 9.03
CA GLY A 323 2.23 13.18 8.73
C GLY A 323 3.49 12.33 8.62
N ASP A 324 3.49 11.09 9.11
CA ASP A 324 4.64 10.20 9.01
C ASP A 324 4.76 9.60 7.60
N PRO A 325 5.94 9.72 6.95
CA PRO A 325 6.16 9.16 5.63
C PRO A 325 6.24 7.63 5.70
N LEU A 326 5.49 6.95 4.82
CA LEU A 326 5.48 5.50 4.70
C LEU A 326 5.49 5.06 3.24
N LEU A 327 5.94 3.84 2.99
CA LEU A 327 5.78 3.15 1.73
C LEU A 327 4.54 2.26 1.78
N ARG A 328 3.72 2.33 0.73
CA ARG A 328 2.47 1.58 0.58
C ARG A 328 2.42 0.85 -0.76
N CYS A 329 1.97 -0.39 -0.74
CA CYS A 329 1.61 -1.13 -1.95
C CYS A 329 0.25 -0.69 -2.49
N ALA A 330 0.19 -0.31 -3.76
CA ALA A 330 -1.05 0.07 -4.43
C ALA A 330 -2.03 -1.11 -4.59
N HIS A 331 -1.52 -2.34 -4.66
CA HIS A 331 -2.31 -3.55 -4.90
C HIS A 331 -2.84 -4.19 -3.61
N CYS A 332 -1.95 -4.63 -2.72
CA CYS A 332 -2.35 -5.33 -1.49
C CYS A 332 -2.39 -4.43 -0.25
N HIS A 333 -2.09 -3.14 -0.38
CA HIS A 333 -2.08 -2.16 0.72
C HIS A 333 -1.14 -2.47 1.88
N LEU A 334 -0.12 -3.33 1.66
CA LEU A 334 1.01 -3.44 2.57
C LEU A 334 1.60 -2.06 2.86
N MET A 335 1.89 -1.79 4.13
CA MET A 335 2.47 -0.53 4.59
C MET A 335 3.74 -0.78 5.41
N ILE A 336 4.72 0.10 5.26
CA ILE A 336 5.93 0.14 6.07
C ILE A 336 6.42 1.58 6.22
N ARG A 337 6.76 2.02 7.44
CA ARG A 337 7.24 3.41 7.67
C ARG A 337 8.64 3.58 7.11
N ILE A 338 8.92 4.74 6.50
CA ILE A 338 10.20 5.01 5.83
C ILE A 338 11.36 5.08 6.82
N GLY A 339 11.20 5.80 7.94
CA GLY A 339 12.29 5.98 8.91
C GLY A 339 12.84 4.66 9.47
N PRO A 340 12.01 3.79 10.07
CA PRO A 340 12.46 2.49 10.57
C PRO A 340 13.02 1.56 9.48
N LEU A 341 12.49 1.66 8.25
CA LEU A 341 13.00 0.91 7.11
C LEU A 341 14.41 1.37 6.71
N ALA A 342 14.62 2.69 6.60
CA ALA A 342 15.91 3.27 6.25
C ALA A 342 17.00 2.84 7.25
N ALA A 343 16.71 2.94 8.54
CA ALA A 343 17.64 2.51 9.59
C ALA A 343 17.97 1.01 9.51
N ALA A 344 16.97 0.15 9.25
CA ALA A 344 17.19 -1.29 9.10
C ALA A 344 18.06 -1.64 7.89
N VAL A 345 17.85 -0.95 6.77
CA VAL A 345 18.62 -1.13 5.54
C VAL A 345 20.07 -0.65 5.71
N GLU A 346 20.26 0.50 6.37
CA GLU A 346 21.58 1.03 6.72
C GLU A 346 22.35 0.04 7.59
N ARG A 347 21.76 -0.40 8.72
CA ARG A 347 22.37 -1.43 9.59
C ARG A 347 22.77 -2.68 8.82
N ARG A 348 21.92 -3.13 7.89
CA ARG A 348 22.19 -4.31 7.08
C ARG A 348 23.37 -4.10 6.13
N LEU A 349 23.44 -2.96 5.43
CA LEU A 349 24.54 -2.64 4.52
C LEU A 349 25.87 -2.65 5.26
N LEU A 350 25.96 -2.01 6.41
CA LEU A 350 27.25 -1.78 7.07
C LEU A 350 27.66 -2.94 7.94
N GLY A 351 26.70 -3.67 8.51
CA GLY A 351 26.98 -4.93 9.17
C GLY A 351 27.60 -5.94 8.19
N GLU A 352 27.13 -5.96 6.93
CA GLU A 352 27.69 -6.87 5.92
C GLU A 352 28.94 -6.32 5.21
N ARG A 353 29.02 -5.01 4.96
CA ARG A 353 30.00 -4.40 4.05
C ARG A 353 30.74 -3.20 4.61
N GLY A 354 30.51 -2.81 5.87
CA GLY A 354 31.09 -1.62 6.48
C GLY A 354 32.61 -1.62 6.43
N THR A 355 33.25 -2.77 6.62
CA THR A 355 34.71 -2.94 6.62
C THR A 355 35.33 -3.02 5.23
N THR A 356 34.53 -2.94 4.15
CA THR A 356 35.02 -3.05 2.77
C THR A 356 35.94 -1.86 2.46
N PRO A 357 37.20 -2.09 2.04
CA PRO A 357 38.09 -1.01 1.61
C PRO A 357 37.53 -0.31 0.37
N MET A 358 37.49 1.02 0.41
CA MET A 358 37.01 1.84 -0.70
C MET A 358 38.20 2.35 -1.52
N TRP A 359 37.99 2.44 -2.82
CA TRP A 359 38.92 3.02 -3.78
C TRP A 359 38.42 4.39 -4.21
N HIS A 360 39.30 5.21 -4.74
CA HIS A 360 38.90 6.44 -5.42
C HIS A 360 39.52 6.56 -6.80
N ALA A 361 38.79 7.22 -7.67
CA ALA A 361 39.23 7.51 -9.01
C ALA A 361 40.11 8.76 -9.01
N CYS A 362 41.38 8.58 -9.35
CA CYS A 362 42.36 9.64 -9.58
C CYS A 362 42.43 9.96 -11.07
N TYR A 363 42.51 11.26 -11.38
CA TYR A 363 42.64 11.76 -12.74
C TYR A 363 43.91 12.62 -12.84
N ASP A 364 44.53 12.62 -14.02
CA ASP A 364 45.82 13.29 -14.26
C ASP A 364 45.74 14.83 -14.19
N SER A 365 44.53 15.40 -14.09
CA SER A 365 44.30 16.84 -13.99
C SER A 365 43.05 17.14 -13.14
N PRO A 366 43.08 18.19 -12.30
CA PRO A 366 41.91 18.67 -11.53
C PRO A 366 40.70 19.02 -12.41
N GLU A 367 40.92 19.47 -13.65
CA GLU A 367 39.83 19.79 -14.59
C GLU A 367 39.06 18.53 -15.01
N VAL A 368 39.80 17.44 -15.26
CA VAL A 368 39.25 16.13 -15.63
C VAL A 368 38.54 15.50 -14.45
N GLU A 369 39.10 15.62 -13.24
CA GLU A 369 38.46 15.15 -12.01
C GLU A 369 37.13 15.87 -11.76
N ALA A 370 37.11 17.21 -11.87
CA ALA A 370 35.89 17.98 -11.70
C ALA A 370 34.83 17.63 -12.77
N ALA A 371 35.25 17.33 -14.00
CA ALA A 371 34.36 16.86 -15.06
C ALA A 371 33.80 15.47 -14.79
N ALA A 372 34.61 14.54 -14.26
CA ALA A 372 34.16 13.21 -13.90
C ALA A 372 33.12 13.22 -12.77
N VAL A 373 33.30 14.08 -11.75
CA VAL A 373 32.31 14.28 -10.69
C VAL A 373 30.98 14.80 -11.26
N ARG A 374 31.03 15.75 -12.21
CA ARG A 374 29.83 16.24 -12.91
C ARG A 374 29.17 15.16 -13.75
N LEU A 375 29.97 14.32 -14.42
CA LEU A 375 29.48 13.21 -15.23
C LEU A 375 28.71 12.20 -14.37
N GLU A 376 29.29 11.76 -13.26
CA GLU A 376 28.65 10.83 -12.31
C GLU A 376 27.34 11.40 -11.75
N ALA A 377 27.34 12.68 -11.36
CA ALA A 377 26.13 13.36 -10.90
C ALA A 377 25.05 13.42 -11.98
N ALA A 378 25.41 13.77 -13.22
CA ALA A 378 24.47 13.83 -14.34
C ALA A 378 23.87 12.45 -14.65
N GLU A 379 24.67 11.38 -14.65
CA GLU A 379 24.19 10.02 -14.90
C GLU A 379 23.18 9.55 -13.84
N LEU A 380 23.45 9.81 -12.56
CA LEU A 380 22.52 9.49 -11.48
C LEU A 380 21.19 10.25 -11.61
N GLN A 381 21.24 11.54 -11.99
CA GLN A 381 20.05 12.34 -12.23
C GLN A 381 19.27 11.87 -13.47
N ILE A 382 19.97 11.49 -14.55
CA ILE A 382 19.35 10.91 -15.75
C ILE A 382 18.58 9.64 -15.40
N GLU A 383 19.19 8.73 -14.62
CA GLU A 383 18.52 7.49 -14.21
C GLU A 383 17.23 7.80 -13.41
N ARG A 384 17.29 8.77 -12.49
CA ARG A 384 16.14 9.24 -11.72
C ARG A 384 15.04 9.83 -12.60
N VAL A 385 15.38 10.75 -13.51
CA VAL A 385 14.41 11.40 -14.40
C VAL A 385 13.83 10.39 -15.39
N ALA A 386 14.64 9.49 -15.95
CA ALA A 386 14.18 8.40 -16.82
C ALA A 386 13.17 7.51 -16.08
N TYR A 387 13.46 7.14 -14.84
CA TYR A 387 12.53 6.41 -14.00
C TYR A 387 11.24 7.20 -13.70
N ALA A 388 11.33 8.50 -13.43
CA ALA A 388 10.16 9.36 -13.24
C ALA A 388 9.29 9.46 -14.51
N MET A 389 9.91 9.55 -15.70
CA MET A 389 9.22 9.55 -17.00
C MET A 389 8.44 8.26 -17.26
N THR A 390 8.88 7.11 -16.75
CA THR A 390 8.09 5.86 -16.84
C THR A 390 6.83 5.84 -15.95
N ARG A 391 6.73 6.77 -14.99
CA ARG A 391 5.64 6.82 -13.99
C ARG A 391 4.67 7.98 -14.17
N ASP A 392 5.10 9.13 -14.69
CA ASP A 392 4.35 10.37 -14.68
C ASP A 392 3.98 10.84 -16.11
N GLY A 393 2.70 11.19 -16.32
CA GLY A 393 2.18 11.68 -17.61
C GLY A 393 2.50 13.15 -17.94
N HIS A 394 3.56 13.72 -17.37
CA HIS A 394 4.04 15.08 -17.66
C HIS A 394 5.30 15.01 -18.53
N ALA A 395 5.12 14.55 -19.77
CA ALA A 395 6.23 14.29 -20.69
C ALA A 395 7.07 15.54 -20.98
N GLU A 396 6.47 16.73 -21.07
CA GLU A 396 7.15 17.94 -21.54
C GLU A 396 8.18 18.49 -20.54
N ALA A 397 7.82 18.69 -19.26
CA ALA A 397 8.74 19.25 -18.26
C ALA A 397 9.91 18.30 -17.94
N LEU A 398 9.61 17.00 -17.81
CA LEU A 398 10.64 15.98 -17.59
C LEU A 398 11.51 15.76 -18.83
N SER A 399 10.98 16.00 -20.04
CA SER A 399 11.77 15.94 -21.26
C SER A 399 12.76 17.10 -21.37
N SER A 400 12.39 18.31 -20.90
CA SER A 400 13.31 19.45 -20.84
C SER A 400 14.45 19.20 -19.84
N GLU A 401 14.11 18.77 -18.62
CA GLU A 401 15.10 18.41 -17.59
C GLU A 401 16.01 17.26 -18.06
N MET A 402 15.45 16.24 -18.72
CA MET A 402 16.20 15.14 -19.32
C MET A 402 17.16 15.63 -20.41
N GLN A 403 16.76 16.60 -21.22
CA GLN A 403 17.61 17.15 -22.28
C GLN A 403 18.78 17.94 -21.68
N GLU A 404 18.52 18.81 -20.70
CA GLU A 404 19.57 19.56 -19.99
C GLU A 404 20.58 18.63 -19.32
N LEU A 405 20.12 17.55 -18.68
CA LEU A 405 21.00 16.56 -18.06
C LEU A 405 21.82 15.77 -19.10
N LYS A 406 21.26 15.47 -20.26
CA LYS A 406 21.99 14.84 -21.38
C LYS A 406 23.06 15.76 -21.93
N ASP A 407 22.78 17.05 -22.04
CA ASP A 407 23.74 18.06 -22.51
C ASP A 407 24.88 18.21 -21.49
N LEU A 408 24.55 18.30 -20.19
CA LEU A 408 25.55 18.29 -19.10
C LEU A 408 26.41 17.02 -19.12
N ARG A 409 25.80 15.85 -19.33
CA ARG A 409 26.52 14.58 -19.49
C ARG A 409 27.44 14.60 -20.70
N ALA A 410 27.01 15.14 -21.84
CA ALA A 410 27.83 15.21 -23.04
C ALA A 410 29.07 16.09 -22.85
N VAL A 411 28.91 17.29 -22.26
CA VAL A 411 30.02 18.21 -21.96
C VAL A 411 31.00 17.59 -20.97
N ALA A 412 30.50 16.96 -19.91
CA ALA A 412 31.32 16.29 -18.93
C ALA A 412 32.08 15.09 -19.54
N LEU A 413 31.42 14.31 -20.40
CA LEU A 413 32.02 13.16 -21.09
C LEU A 413 33.09 13.58 -22.10
N GLU A 414 32.92 14.69 -22.81
CA GLU A 414 33.92 15.24 -23.73
C GLU A 414 35.19 15.66 -22.99
N THR A 415 35.03 16.27 -21.81
CA THR A 415 36.16 16.69 -20.97
C THR A 415 36.91 15.49 -20.37
N VAL A 416 36.18 14.46 -19.93
CA VAL A 416 36.77 13.21 -19.41
C VAL A 416 37.45 12.41 -20.53
N GLY A 417 36.79 12.32 -21.69
CA GLY A 417 37.26 11.56 -22.85
C GLY A 417 37.27 10.05 -22.61
N SER A 418 38.25 9.36 -23.19
CA SER A 418 38.48 7.91 -23.02
C SER A 418 39.41 7.57 -21.86
N ARG A 419 39.81 8.57 -21.05
CA ARG A 419 40.75 8.39 -19.94
C ARG A 419 40.07 7.58 -18.84
N ARG A 420 40.67 6.45 -18.49
CA ARG A 420 40.24 5.68 -17.33
C ARG A 420 40.92 6.25 -16.11
N PRO A 421 40.19 6.56 -15.03
CA PRO A 421 40.84 6.98 -13.80
C PRO A 421 41.75 5.87 -13.28
N ALA A 422 42.92 6.25 -12.78
CA ALA A 422 43.69 5.36 -11.93
C ALA A 422 42.88 5.11 -10.65
N LEU A 423 42.80 3.86 -10.21
CA LEU A 423 42.16 3.54 -8.93
C LEU A 423 43.24 3.49 -7.86
N GLU A 424 43.11 4.36 -6.87
CA GLU A 424 43.99 4.38 -5.71
C GLU A 424 43.21 3.98 -4.44
N PRO A 425 43.85 3.28 -3.48
CA PRO A 425 43.23 2.98 -2.21
C PRO A 425 42.92 4.30 -1.48
N SER A 426 41.65 4.53 -1.14
CA SER A 426 41.27 5.75 -0.42
C SER A 426 41.76 5.81 1.03
N GLY A 427 42.26 4.68 1.56
CA GLY A 427 42.55 4.51 2.99
C GLY A 427 41.28 4.42 3.86
N LEU A 428 40.09 4.54 3.27
CA LEU A 428 38.81 4.52 3.97
C LEU A 428 38.05 3.22 3.75
N ARG A 429 37.25 2.85 4.74
CA ARG A 429 36.24 1.78 4.67
C ARG A 429 34.88 2.34 4.28
N LEU A 430 33.98 1.48 3.77
CA LEU A 430 32.64 1.88 3.37
C LEU A 430 31.86 2.61 4.48
N GLU A 431 31.97 2.15 5.72
CA GLU A 431 31.37 2.80 6.89
C GLU A 431 31.88 4.24 7.10
N GLN A 432 33.17 4.45 6.85
CA GLN A 432 33.83 5.74 7.01
C GLN A 432 33.49 6.68 5.85
N VAL A 433 33.27 6.15 4.64
CA VAL A 433 32.75 6.92 3.50
C VAL A 433 31.29 7.31 3.75
N TRP A 434 30.46 6.40 4.26
CA TRP A 434 29.07 6.70 4.60
C TRP A 434 28.94 7.82 5.63
N LEU A 435 29.81 7.82 6.66
CA LEU A 435 29.88 8.87 7.68
C LEU A 435 30.20 10.27 7.12
N ARG A 436 30.84 10.34 5.94
CA ARG A 436 31.20 11.58 5.27
C ARG A 436 30.12 12.08 4.29
N CYS A 437 29.11 11.26 3.99
CA CYS A 437 27.95 11.67 3.19
C CYS A 437 27.09 12.68 3.97
N ARG A 438 26.75 13.80 3.33
CA ARG A 438 25.95 14.90 3.91
C ARG A 438 24.50 14.89 3.44
N SER A 439 24.18 14.23 2.33
CA SER A 439 22.82 14.15 1.79
C SER A 439 22.31 12.71 1.66
N ASP A 440 21.00 12.56 1.56
CA ASP A 440 20.37 11.26 1.34
C ASP A 440 20.64 10.76 -0.09
N GLU A 441 20.91 11.64 -1.07
CA GLU A 441 21.33 11.27 -2.44
C GLU A 441 22.72 10.62 -2.46
N GLU A 442 23.68 11.16 -1.72
CA GLU A 442 25.03 10.57 -1.62
C GLU A 442 24.98 9.17 -1.00
N ARG A 443 24.14 8.99 0.03
CA ARG A 443 23.91 7.67 0.64
C ARG A 443 23.12 6.73 -0.27
N HIS A 444 22.17 7.26 -1.03
CA HIS A 444 21.42 6.48 -2.02
C HIS A 444 22.37 5.87 -3.06
N ALA A 445 23.35 6.63 -3.55
CA ALA A 445 24.35 6.12 -4.48
C ALA A 445 25.16 4.95 -3.91
N LEU A 446 25.51 4.99 -2.62
CA LEU A 446 26.15 3.86 -1.94
C LEU A 446 25.21 2.66 -1.81
N LEU A 447 23.93 2.89 -1.49
CA LEU A 447 22.93 1.84 -1.40
C LEU A 447 22.69 1.16 -2.76
N SER A 448 22.46 1.92 -3.83
CA SER A 448 22.13 1.37 -5.15
C SER A 448 23.28 0.57 -5.79
N ARG A 449 24.53 0.92 -5.46
CA ARG A 449 25.74 0.16 -5.84
C ARG A 449 25.91 -1.15 -5.08
N ASN A 450 25.42 -1.21 -3.83
CA ASN A 450 25.61 -2.39 -2.98
C ASN A 450 24.39 -3.31 -2.93
N ILE A 451 23.19 -2.77 -3.07
CA ILE A 451 21.92 -3.46 -2.90
C ILE A 451 21.21 -3.51 -4.25
N GLU A 452 20.84 -4.72 -4.65
CA GLU A 452 20.06 -4.94 -5.87
C GLU A 452 18.58 -4.76 -5.57
N ARG A 453 18.11 -5.37 -4.47
CA ARG A 453 16.69 -5.42 -4.15
C ARG A 453 16.38 -5.49 -2.65
N ILE A 454 15.43 -4.69 -2.17
CA ILE A 454 14.85 -4.80 -0.81
C ILE A 454 13.38 -5.22 -0.93
N THR A 455 13.05 -6.42 -0.50
CA THR A 455 11.67 -6.94 -0.53
C THR A 455 11.06 -6.86 0.86
N VAL A 456 9.91 -6.21 0.96
CA VAL A 456 9.16 -6.07 2.22
C VAL A 456 8.05 -7.12 2.30
N LEU A 457 8.18 -8.04 3.25
CA LEU A 457 7.21 -9.09 3.52
C LEU A 457 6.01 -8.57 4.36
N PRO A 458 4.83 -9.20 4.22
CA PRO A 458 3.72 -8.99 5.16
C PRO A 458 4.17 -9.28 6.59
N GLY A 459 3.73 -8.47 7.55
CA GLY A 459 3.97 -8.73 8.96
C GLY A 459 2.74 -8.43 9.80
N GLY A 460 2.48 -9.24 10.82
CA GLY A 460 1.51 -8.97 11.88
C GLY A 460 1.89 -7.75 12.72
N GLN A 461 0.94 -7.26 13.53
CA GLN A 461 1.19 -6.15 14.44
C GLN A 461 2.33 -6.50 15.43
N GLY A 462 3.31 -5.61 15.56
CA GLY A 462 4.42 -5.75 16.53
C GLY A 462 5.69 -6.43 16.02
N LEU A 463 5.72 -6.96 14.79
CA LEU A 463 6.96 -7.52 14.24
C LEU A 463 8.02 -6.43 13.96
N PRO A 464 9.29 -6.64 14.34
CA PRO A 464 10.39 -5.74 13.99
C PRO A 464 10.50 -5.58 12.47
N THR A 465 10.85 -4.38 12.03
CA THR A 465 11.00 -4.06 10.59
C THR A 465 11.96 -5.05 9.92
N GLU A 466 13.09 -5.37 10.56
CA GLU A 466 14.15 -6.25 10.03
C GLU A 466 13.68 -7.65 9.69
N ALA A 467 12.81 -8.23 10.54
CA ALA A 467 12.25 -9.56 10.33
C ALA A 467 11.33 -9.64 9.10
N ARG A 468 10.98 -8.48 8.51
CA ARG A 468 10.13 -8.36 7.33
C ARG A 468 10.92 -7.99 6.07
N LEU A 469 12.25 -7.93 6.13
CA LEU A 469 13.08 -7.52 5.00
C LEU A 469 13.85 -8.71 4.43
N GLU A 470 13.72 -8.91 3.13
CA GLU A 470 14.66 -9.71 2.36
C GLU A 470 15.52 -8.75 1.51
N VAL A 471 16.81 -8.66 1.82
CA VAL A 471 17.76 -7.78 1.12
C VAL A 471 18.65 -8.62 0.22
N LYS A 472 18.57 -8.39 -1.08
CA LYS A 472 19.45 -9.00 -2.08
C LYS A 472 20.60 -8.05 -2.39
N MET A 473 21.81 -8.43 -1.99
CA MET A 473 23.04 -7.69 -2.26
C MET A 473 23.53 -7.92 -3.71
N ARG A 474 24.16 -6.91 -4.30
CA ARG A 474 24.87 -7.03 -5.60
C ARG A 474 26.21 -7.71 -5.43
N THR A 475 26.67 -8.51 -6.38
CA THR A 475 28.06 -9.00 -6.40
C THR A 475 29.01 -7.81 -6.58
N LEU A 476 29.96 -7.61 -5.66
CA LEU A 476 30.98 -6.57 -5.79
C LEU A 476 32.10 -7.05 -6.73
N GLY A 477 32.57 -6.15 -7.58
CA GLY A 477 33.89 -6.30 -8.22
C GLY A 477 35.02 -6.08 -7.20
N PRO A 478 36.29 -6.30 -7.59
CA PRO A 478 37.43 -6.24 -6.67
C PRO A 478 37.71 -4.85 -6.08
N THR A 479 37.17 -3.78 -6.66
CA THR A 479 37.51 -2.38 -6.33
C THR A 479 36.26 -1.49 -6.21
N PRO A 480 35.56 -1.47 -5.07
CA PRO A 480 34.41 -0.59 -4.87
C PRO A 480 34.86 0.87 -4.74
N VAL A 481 34.30 1.75 -5.57
CA VAL A 481 34.75 3.16 -5.70
C VAL A 481 33.80 4.11 -4.95
N ALA A 482 34.39 4.98 -4.13
CA ALA A 482 33.70 6.08 -3.46
C ALA A 482 33.73 7.35 -4.35
N ALA A 483 32.70 8.18 -4.24
CA ALA A 483 32.68 9.47 -4.93
C ALA A 483 33.79 10.38 -4.39
N SER A 484 34.61 10.97 -5.28
CA SER A 484 35.76 11.81 -4.89
C SER A 484 35.36 12.99 -4.00
N SER A 485 34.15 13.52 -4.22
CA SER A 485 33.59 14.64 -3.45
C SER A 485 33.42 14.36 -1.96
N VAL A 486 33.37 13.08 -1.55
CA VAL A 486 33.11 12.64 -0.17
C VAL A 486 34.42 12.41 0.61
N LEU A 487 35.52 12.10 -0.07
CA LEU A 487 36.75 11.59 0.55
C LEU A 487 37.48 12.63 1.41
N HIS A 488 37.51 13.88 0.94
CA HIS A 488 38.22 14.98 1.60
C HIS A 488 37.39 15.68 2.68
N ARG A 489 36.19 15.20 2.97
CA ARG A 489 35.31 15.81 3.97
C ARG A 489 35.61 15.23 5.35
N ASP A 490 35.58 16.09 6.36
CA ASP A 490 35.44 15.63 7.74
C ASP A 490 34.15 14.82 7.88
N PRO A 491 34.14 13.78 8.74
CA PRO A 491 32.90 13.09 9.11
C PRO A 491 31.85 14.11 9.51
N ALA A 492 30.64 13.98 8.97
CA ALA A 492 29.61 14.99 9.20
C ALA A 492 29.32 15.12 10.71
N PRO A 493 29.49 16.31 11.32
CA PRO A 493 29.10 16.51 12.72
C PRO A 493 27.58 16.38 12.79
N GLN A 494 27.11 15.34 13.50
CA GLN A 494 25.73 14.85 13.56
C GLN A 494 25.22 14.07 12.34
N ARG A 495 25.66 12.81 12.23
CA ARG A 495 24.80 11.65 12.49
C ARG A 495 25.72 10.58 13.06
N PHE A 496 25.97 10.68 14.37
CA PHE A 496 26.63 9.59 15.09
C PHE A 496 25.85 8.33 14.79
N TYR A 497 26.55 7.36 14.22
CA TYR A 497 26.13 6.00 14.19
C TYR A 497 25.86 5.55 15.60
N ASP A 498 24.60 5.51 15.97
CA ASP A 498 24.16 4.53 16.94
C ASP A 498 23.06 3.70 16.29
N THR A 499 23.39 2.43 16.08
CA THR A 499 22.48 1.38 15.63
C THR A 499 21.35 1.10 16.64
N THR A 500 21.19 1.95 17.67
CA THR A 500 20.30 1.76 18.81
C THR A 500 19.25 2.88 19.01
N ASP A 501 19.25 3.94 18.19
CA ASP A 501 18.37 5.10 18.42
C ASP A 501 16.92 4.95 17.90
N GLY A 502 16.11 4.28 18.72
CA GLY A 502 14.66 4.41 18.69
C GLY A 502 14.22 5.72 19.33
N TRP A 503 13.61 6.62 18.56
CA TRP A 503 13.00 7.83 19.10
C TRP A 503 11.78 7.49 19.97
N LEU A 504 11.63 8.17 21.11
CA LEU A 504 10.55 7.92 22.07
C LEU A 504 9.56 9.09 22.09
N GLY A 505 8.27 8.79 22.24
CA GLY A 505 7.30 9.82 22.62
C GLY A 505 7.58 10.29 24.05
N ILE A 506 7.32 11.57 24.34
CA ILE A 506 7.62 12.19 25.65
C ILE A 506 7.01 11.39 26.82
N GLU A 507 5.75 10.97 26.70
CA GLU A 507 5.09 10.15 27.74
C GLU A 507 5.76 8.79 27.89
N ALA A 508 6.05 8.10 26.78
CA ALA A 508 6.72 6.80 26.81
C ALA A 508 8.15 6.89 27.39
N ALA A 509 8.88 7.95 27.07
CA ALA A 509 10.21 8.22 27.62
C ALA A 509 10.17 8.42 29.14
N PHE A 510 9.20 9.20 29.62
CA PHE A 510 9.04 9.42 31.06
C PHE A 510 8.70 8.12 31.79
N GLU A 511 7.72 7.38 31.29
CA GLU A 511 7.24 6.13 31.90
C GLU A 511 8.30 5.03 31.92
N GLN A 512 9.03 4.85 30.81
CA GLN A 512 9.94 3.70 30.65
C GLN A 512 11.35 3.94 31.20
N HIS A 513 11.82 5.19 31.25
CA HIS A 513 13.23 5.47 31.55
C HIS A 513 13.43 6.45 32.70
N ILE A 514 12.47 7.35 32.97
CA ILE A 514 12.66 8.42 33.95
C ILE A 514 11.94 8.14 35.28
N ARG A 515 10.73 7.55 35.25
CA ARG A 515 9.92 7.36 36.46
C ARG A 515 10.66 6.67 37.61
N GLU A 516 11.50 5.68 37.29
CA GLU A 516 12.26 4.90 38.27
C GLU A 516 13.51 5.60 38.80
N THR A 517 13.91 6.75 38.24
CA THR A 517 15.08 7.53 38.70
C THR A 517 14.74 8.50 39.83
N GLY A 518 13.48 8.56 40.25
CA GLY A 518 12.99 9.54 41.23
C GLY A 518 12.90 10.98 40.69
N CYS A 519 13.22 11.21 39.41
CA CYS A 519 13.07 12.51 38.77
C CYS A 519 11.60 12.88 38.58
N SER A 520 11.20 14.07 39.05
CA SER A 520 9.81 14.54 38.89
C SER A 520 9.48 14.83 37.43
N HIS A 521 8.21 14.65 37.06
CA HIS A 521 7.75 14.94 35.70
C HIS A 521 8.05 16.38 35.27
N ASN A 522 7.92 17.35 36.18
CA ASN A 522 8.20 18.76 35.88
C ASN A 522 9.70 19.02 35.64
N ALA A 523 10.59 18.34 36.38
CA ALA A 523 12.04 18.46 36.18
C ALA A 523 12.46 17.86 34.83
N PHE A 524 11.88 16.71 34.46
CA PHE A 524 12.06 16.12 33.14
C PHE A 524 11.56 17.03 32.01
N VAL A 525 10.36 17.60 32.15
CA VAL A 525 9.80 18.53 31.15
C VAL A 525 10.68 19.78 30.98
N ARG A 526 11.22 20.33 32.07
CA ARG A 526 12.19 21.43 32.00
C ARG A 526 13.46 21.02 31.27
N ALA A 527 14.05 19.86 31.58
CA ALA A 527 15.23 19.36 30.87
C ALA A 527 15.00 19.18 29.34
N VAL A 528 13.77 18.83 28.95
CA VAL A 528 13.37 18.79 27.53
C VAL A 528 13.23 20.21 26.93
N GLN A 529 12.70 21.16 27.69
CA GLN A 529 12.51 22.56 27.25
C GLN A 529 13.83 23.31 27.13
N ASP A 530 14.74 23.07 28.06
CA ASP A 530 16.02 23.76 28.18
C ASP A 530 17.10 23.14 27.28
N GLY A 531 16.75 22.09 26.52
CA GLY A 531 17.58 21.46 25.49
C GLY A 531 18.56 20.40 25.99
N THR A 532 18.53 20.07 27.29
CA THR A 532 19.36 18.99 27.87
C THR A 532 19.01 17.63 27.28
N ILE A 533 17.72 17.39 26.98
CA ILE A 533 17.27 16.18 26.28
C ILE A 533 16.94 16.55 24.83
N GLU A 534 17.70 16.00 23.90
CA GLU A 534 17.51 16.26 22.48
C GLU A 534 16.08 15.90 22.01
N ARG A 535 15.42 16.86 21.37
CA ARG A 535 14.04 16.76 20.89
C ARG A 535 13.94 17.06 19.41
N ARG A 536 13.07 16.31 18.71
CA ARG A 536 12.60 16.62 17.36
C ARG A 536 11.13 17.03 17.37
N GLU A 537 10.83 18.19 16.80
CA GLU A 537 9.46 18.68 16.68
C GLU A 537 8.69 17.97 15.56
N CYS A 538 7.44 17.60 15.84
CA CYS A 538 6.52 17.13 14.80
C CYS A 538 5.84 18.34 14.14
N ARG A 539 5.83 18.40 12.80
CA ARG A 539 5.11 19.48 12.08
C ARG A 539 3.62 19.41 12.39
N GLY A 540 3.13 20.37 13.20
CA GLY A 540 1.71 20.60 13.46
C GLY A 540 1.21 20.09 14.80
N GLY A 541 1.41 20.90 15.86
CA GLY A 541 0.49 20.98 16.99
C GLY A 541 1.14 21.00 18.38
N GLY A 542 1.01 22.14 19.08
CA GLY A 542 1.11 22.26 20.54
C GLY A 542 2.47 21.98 21.20
N PRO A 543 2.73 22.54 22.39
CA PRO A 543 4.02 22.40 23.10
C PRO A 543 4.32 20.97 23.60
N TYR A 544 3.39 20.01 23.42
CA TYR A 544 3.48 18.63 23.92
C TYR A 544 3.64 17.57 22.82
N ARG A 545 3.89 17.94 21.55
CA ARG A 545 4.13 16.97 20.46
C ARG A 545 5.57 17.04 19.95
N GLY A 546 6.39 16.11 20.41
CA GLY A 546 7.75 15.89 19.92
C GLY A 546 8.24 14.48 20.25
N THR A 547 9.26 14.02 19.56
CA THR A 547 9.98 12.79 19.91
C THR A 547 11.33 13.13 20.52
N LEU A 548 11.74 12.37 21.54
CA LEU A 548 13.01 12.52 22.24
C LEU A 548 14.01 11.47 21.77
N SER A 549 15.29 11.84 21.71
CA SER A 549 16.38 10.89 21.49
C SER A 549 16.44 9.93 22.68
N ARG A 550 16.52 8.62 22.40
CA ARG A 550 16.57 7.62 23.47
C ARG A 550 17.92 7.62 24.16
N ALA A 551 19.01 7.85 23.43
CA ALA A 551 20.33 8.05 24.02
C ALA A 551 20.34 9.19 25.04
N SER A 552 19.86 10.38 24.66
CA SER A 552 19.84 11.55 25.57
C SER A 552 18.90 11.35 26.77
N VAL A 553 17.79 10.62 26.59
CA VAL A 553 16.89 10.24 27.69
C VAL A 553 17.58 9.27 28.66
N ILE A 554 18.31 8.26 28.16
CA ILE A 554 19.03 7.28 29.00
C ILE A 554 20.17 7.96 29.77
N GLU A 555 20.92 8.84 29.12
CA GLU A 555 22.01 9.59 29.74
C GLU A 555 21.48 10.48 30.87
N PHE A 556 20.42 11.25 30.60
CA PHE A 556 19.75 12.05 31.62
C PHE A 556 19.19 11.19 32.77
N ALA A 557 18.65 10.01 32.46
CA ALA A 557 18.15 9.06 33.46
C ALA A 557 19.27 8.56 34.38
N ALA A 558 20.45 8.25 33.81
CA ALA A 558 21.62 7.80 34.55
C ALA A 558 22.14 8.90 35.48
N GLU A 559 22.27 10.14 34.99
CA GLU A 559 22.66 11.28 35.82
C GLU A 559 21.67 11.54 36.96
N ALA A 560 20.37 11.47 36.68
CA ALA A 560 19.34 11.65 37.70
C ALA A 560 19.44 10.59 38.81
N ARG A 561 19.74 9.33 38.44
CA ARG A 561 19.98 8.25 39.43
C ARG A 561 21.21 8.53 40.29
N VAL A 562 22.31 8.99 39.70
CA VAL A 562 23.53 9.34 40.45
C VAL A 562 23.24 10.45 41.44
N ARG A 563 22.60 11.56 41.01
CA ARG A 563 22.21 12.65 41.92
C ARG A 563 21.28 12.18 43.05
N GLN A 564 20.37 11.26 42.76
CA GLN A 564 19.51 10.68 43.79
C GLN A 564 20.31 9.85 44.80
N GLN A 565 21.26 9.04 44.33
CA GLN A 565 22.14 8.23 45.17
C GLN A 565 23.04 9.11 46.04
N GLU A 566 23.65 10.15 45.47
CA GLU A 566 24.45 11.14 46.21
C GLU A 566 23.60 11.86 47.26
N ALA A 567 22.41 12.34 46.90
CA ALA A 567 21.50 12.98 47.85
C ALA A 567 20.94 12.01 48.91
N GLN A 568 20.91 10.71 48.64
CA GLN A 568 20.57 9.68 49.63
C GLN A 568 21.76 9.39 50.55
N GLN A 569 22.97 9.29 50.01
CA GLN A 569 24.20 9.13 50.78
C GLN A 569 24.46 10.34 51.68
N GLU A 570 24.24 11.55 51.18
CA GLU A 570 24.35 12.78 51.97
C GLU A 570 23.32 12.80 53.11
N ARG A 571 22.06 12.42 52.83
CA ARG A 571 21.04 12.27 53.88
C ARG A 571 21.35 11.16 54.88
N GLU A 572 21.94 10.05 54.44
CA GLU A 572 22.38 8.97 55.32
C GLU A 572 23.59 9.40 56.17
N SER A 573 24.51 10.17 55.59
CA SER A 573 25.63 10.80 56.30
C SER A 573 25.14 11.80 57.35
N GLU A 574 24.23 12.71 56.98
CA GLU A 574 23.58 13.63 57.92
C GLU A 574 22.83 12.88 59.03
N ARG A 575 22.13 11.78 58.71
CA ARG A 575 21.48 10.92 59.72
C ARG A 575 22.47 10.22 60.65
N ARG A 576 23.69 9.93 60.20
CA ARG A 576 24.75 9.33 61.03
C ARG A 576 25.38 10.35 61.97
N GLU A 577 25.49 11.60 61.51
CA GLU A 577 26.11 12.70 62.25
C GLU A 577 25.14 13.38 63.23
N TRP A 578 23.85 13.45 62.89
CA TRP A 578 22.84 14.17 63.67
C TRP A 578 21.70 13.26 64.11
N VAL A 579 21.38 13.30 65.42
CA VAL A 579 20.30 12.51 66.03
C VAL A 579 19.16 13.40 66.50
N SER A 580 17.95 12.84 66.53
CA SER A 580 16.80 13.49 67.13
C SER A 580 16.92 13.51 68.67
N TRP A 581 16.18 14.40 69.32
CA TRP A 581 16.10 14.47 70.79
C TRP A 581 15.73 13.14 71.46
N ARG A 582 14.78 12.39 70.85
CA ARG A 582 14.41 11.04 71.33
C ARG A 582 15.53 10.03 71.09
N GLY A 583 16.24 10.14 69.97
CA GLY A 583 17.43 9.34 69.69
C GLY A 583 18.53 9.59 70.70
N ALA A 584 18.77 10.85 71.08
CA ALA A 584 19.75 11.21 72.10
C ALA A 584 19.38 10.66 73.48
N ALA A 585 18.12 10.81 73.91
CA ALA A 585 17.62 10.22 75.15
C ALA A 585 17.78 8.68 75.18
N SER A 586 17.53 8.01 74.06
CA SER A 586 17.72 6.56 73.95
C SER A 586 19.20 6.15 74.00
N LEU A 587 20.11 6.95 73.44
CA LEU A 587 21.55 6.64 73.43
C LEU A 587 22.20 6.84 74.80
N THR A 588 21.76 7.85 75.56
CA THR A 588 22.31 8.15 76.89
C THR A 588 21.57 7.44 78.03
N GLY A 589 20.44 6.76 77.74
CA GLY A 589 19.54 6.22 78.75
C GLY A 589 18.86 7.28 79.64
N SER A 590 18.91 8.56 79.25
CA SER A 590 18.44 9.70 80.06
C SER A 590 17.04 10.18 79.65
N SER A 591 16.37 10.94 80.51
CA SER A 591 15.09 11.59 80.16
C SER A 591 15.28 12.75 79.16
N LEU A 592 14.23 13.08 78.40
CA LEU A 592 14.25 14.22 77.46
C LEU A 592 14.56 15.56 78.14
N GLU A 593 14.13 15.74 79.39
CA GLU A 593 14.45 16.93 80.18
C GLU A 593 15.95 17.02 80.52
N ALA A 594 16.58 15.89 80.84
CA ALA A 594 18.02 15.83 81.10
C ALA A 594 18.83 16.19 79.84
N ILE A 595 18.41 15.68 78.67
CA ILE A 595 18.99 16.08 77.38
C ILE A 595 18.80 17.59 77.14
N GLY A 596 17.63 18.15 77.48
CA GLY A 596 17.38 19.59 77.37
C GLY A 596 18.26 20.48 78.24
N ARG A 597 18.55 20.04 79.47
CA ARG A 597 19.51 20.70 80.34
C ARG A 597 20.93 20.60 79.81
N ALA A 598 21.36 19.42 79.37
CA ALA A 598 22.70 19.21 78.81
C ALA A 598 22.97 20.07 77.58
N VAL A 599 21.98 20.18 76.67
CA VAL A 599 22.03 21.08 75.52
C VAL A 599 22.08 22.56 75.96
N SER A 600 21.31 22.96 76.97
CA SER A 600 21.30 24.35 77.47
C SER A 600 22.61 24.75 78.17
N ASN A 601 23.26 23.79 78.82
CA ASN A 601 24.56 23.97 79.46
C ASN A 601 25.74 23.88 78.48
N GLY A 602 25.49 23.66 77.19
CA GLY A 602 26.51 23.56 76.15
C GLY A 602 27.26 22.23 76.09
N GLN A 603 26.80 21.20 76.81
CA GLN A 603 27.44 19.88 76.84
C GLN A 603 27.11 19.03 75.60
N ILE A 604 25.99 19.30 74.93
CA ILE A 604 25.59 18.64 73.68
C ILE A 604 25.43 19.72 72.61
N ALA A 605 26.16 19.58 71.50
CA ALA A 605 26.08 20.51 70.39
C ALA A 605 24.77 20.34 69.63
N ARG A 606 24.13 21.46 69.25
CA ARG A 606 22.90 21.48 68.45
C ARG A 606 23.06 22.33 67.19
N ARG A 607 22.39 21.91 66.12
CA ARG A 607 22.21 22.71 64.90
C ARG A 607 20.74 22.77 64.51
N TYR A 608 20.35 23.89 63.92
CA TYR A 608 19.04 24.05 63.28
C TYR A 608 19.15 23.67 61.81
N VAL A 609 18.50 22.58 61.39
CA VAL A 609 18.42 22.15 60.00
C VAL A 609 16.98 22.36 59.54
N ALA A 610 16.73 23.45 58.83
CA ALA A 610 15.42 23.96 58.39
C ALA A 610 14.41 24.29 59.53
N ALA A 611 13.44 25.15 59.22
CA ALA A 611 12.52 25.73 60.20
C ALA A 611 11.76 24.64 61.00
N ASN A 612 12.03 24.59 62.31
CA ASN A 612 11.32 23.88 63.38
C ASN A 612 11.69 22.45 63.82
N ARG A 613 12.90 21.91 63.54
CA ARG A 613 13.40 20.74 64.32
C ARG A 613 14.91 20.84 64.64
N PRO A 614 15.32 21.14 65.89
CA PRO A 614 16.74 21.11 66.26
C PRO A 614 17.26 19.67 66.28
N SER A 615 18.39 19.43 65.61
CA SER A 615 19.08 18.13 65.61
C SER A 615 20.35 18.23 66.48
N LEU A 616 20.68 17.16 67.20
CA LEU A 616 21.80 17.10 68.16
C LEU A 616 22.96 16.32 67.53
N SER A 617 24.20 16.78 67.72
CA SER A 617 25.38 16.05 67.21
C SER A 617 25.51 14.71 67.93
N ARG A 618 25.54 13.62 67.17
CA ARG A 618 25.64 12.26 67.72
C ARG A 618 26.92 12.06 68.53
N GLU A 619 28.02 12.66 68.09
CA GLU A 619 29.32 12.60 68.77
C GLU A 619 29.22 13.23 70.17
N SER A 620 28.74 14.48 70.27
CA SER A 620 28.57 15.15 71.56
C SER A 620 27.56 14.46 72.49
N VAL A 621 26.54 13.78 71.93
CA VAL A 621 25.59 12.98 72.70
C VAL A 621 26.26 11.73 73.28
N LEU A 622 27.15 11.07 72.53
CA LEU A 622 27.89 9.89 73.01
C LEU A 622 28.95 10.29 74.04
N GLU A 623 29.68 11.39 73.84
CA GLU A 623 30.61 11.93 74.84
C GLU A 623 29.89 12.24 76.16
N PHE A 624 28.71 12.83 76.08
CA PHE A 624 27.87 13.08 77.26
C PHE A 624 27.41 11.78 77.93
N ALA A 625 27.08 10.73 77.16
CA ALA A 625 26.75 9.42 77.71
C ALA A 625 27.93 8.78 78.45
N ASP A 626 29.14 8.86 77.90
CA ASP A 626 30.36 8.35 78.52
C ASP A 626 30.71 9.12 79.80
N THR A 627 30.49 10.44 79.80
CA THR A 627 30.69 11.28 81.00
C THR A 627 29.70 10.89 82.10
N LEU A 628 28.45 10.58 81.76
CA LEU A 628 27.45 10.06 82.70
C LEU A 628 27.81 8.68 83.24
N ALA A 629 28.29 7.76 82.39
CA ALA A 629 28.74 6.44 82.80
C ALA A 629 29.94 6.52 83.75
N THR A 630 30.94 7.35 83.42
CA THR A 630 32.11 7.58 84.27
C THR A 630 31.72 8.20 85.61
N SER A 631 30.76 9.13 85.62
CA SER A 631 30.23 9.76 86.84
C SER A 631 29.43 8.78 87.70
N LEU A 632 28.80 7.76 87.11
CA LEU A 632 28.10 6.70 87.83
C LEU A 632 29.08 5.69 88.45
N GLU A 633 30.19 5.38 87.76
CA GLU A 633 31.28 4.54 88.31
C GLU A 633 32.07 5.23 89.42
N THR A 634 32.12 6.57 89.48
CA THR A 634 32.74 7.30 90.60
C THR A 634 31.82 7.42 91.83
N PHE A 635 30.55 7.03 91.71
CA PHE A 635 29.53 7.11 92.77
C PHE A 635 29.01 5.73 93.23
N SER A 636 29.58 4.62 92.72
CA SER A 636 29.42 3.25 93.24
C SER A 636 30.71 2.79 93.92
#